data_AF-A0ABD0PR15-F1
#
_entry.id   AF-A0ABD0PR15-F1
#
_cell.length_a   1.000
_cell.length_b   1.000
_cell.length_c   1.000
_cell.angle_alpha   90.00
_cell.angle_beta   90.00
_cell.angle_gamma   90.00
#
_symmetry.space_group_name_H-M   'P 1'
#
loop_
_entity.id
_entity.type
_entity.pdbx_description
1 polymer ?
#
loop_
_entity_poly.entity_id
_entity_poly.type
_entity_poly.pdbx_seq_one_letter_code
_entity_poly.pdbx_strand_id
1 'polypeptide(L)'
;IIDIATFMHIFPTIYGILCSVGVLANGLVIYAVASCKKKMVSDIYVLNLAIADLLFLLVMPFNIHQLVRDRQWVFGHFMCKAVVVVDVSNQFTTVGIVTVLCID
;
A
#
# COMPACT_ATOMS: atom_id res chain seq x y z
N ILE A 1 -17.11 -25.56 3.09
CA ILE A 1 -16.89 -25.31 1.65
C ILE A 1 -17.10 -23.82 1.45
N ILE A 2 -16.05 -23.02 1.68
CA ILE A 2 -16.06 -21.61 1.25
C ILE A 2 -15.56 -21.69 -0.18
N ASP A 3 -16.46 -21.48 -1.12
CA ASP A 3 -16.20 -21.68 -2.55
C ASP A 3 -15.04 -20.78 -3.01
N ILE A 4 -14.03 -21.38 -3.64
CA ILE A 4 -12.84 -20.67 -4.18
C ILE A 4 -13.27 -19.54 -5.12
N ALA A 5 -14.40 -19.72 -5.83
CA ALA A 5 -15.00 -18.70 -6.68
C ALA A 5 -15.39 -17.42 -5.90
N THR A 6 -15.91 -17.58 -4.69
CA THR A 6 -16.27 -16.47 -3.80
C THR A 6 -15.02 -15.69 -3.36
N PHE A 7 -13.93 -16.40 -3.07
CA PHE A 7 -12.64 -15.78 -2.73
C PHE A 7 -12.06 -14.98 -3.92
N MET A 8 -12.15 -15.53 -5.13
CA MET A 8 -11.66 -14.89 -6.35
C MET A 8 -12.43 -13.62 -6.74
N HIS A 9 -13.69 -13.47 -6.33
CA HIS A 9 -14.47 -12.26 -6.59
C HIS A 9 -14.39 -11.22 -5.47
N ILE A 10 -14.38 -11.66 -4.21
CA ILE A 10 -14.39 -10.77 -3.06
C ILE A 10 -13.05 -10.05 -2.90
N PHE A 11 -11.92 -10.76 -3.01
CA PHE A 11 -10.60 -10.18 -2.79
C PHE A 11 -10.28 -9.04 -3.75
N PRO A 12 -10.42 -9.19 -5.09
CA PRO A 12 -10.16 -8.10 -6.02
C PRO A 12 -11.09 -6.91 -5.84
N THR A 13 -12.35 -7.15 -5.45
CA THR A 13 -13.34 -6.09 -5.22
C THR A 13 -12.96 -5.25 -4.02
N ILE A 14 -12.68 -5.88 -2.88
CA ILE A 14 -12.25 -5.19 -1.65
C ILE A 14 -10.93 -4.44 -1.91
N TYR A 15 -9.97 -5.08 -2.57
CA TYR A 15 -8.69 -4.44 -2.89
C TYR A 15 -8.82 -3.29 -3.89
N GLY A 16 -9.73 -3.38 -4.86
CA GLY A 16 -10.05 -2.27 -5.77
C GLY A 16 -10.61 -1.06 -5.03
N ILE A 17 -11.48 -1.28 -4.04
CA ILE A 17 -12.02 -0.21 -3.18
C ILE A 17 -10.91 0.38 -2.31
N LEU A 18 -10.11 -0.46 -1.64
CA LEU A 18 -8.98 0.00 -0.82
C LEU A 18 -7.94 0.78 -1.64
N CYS A 19 -7.67 0.34 -2.87
CA CYS A 19 -6.72 1.00 -3.76
C CYS A 19 -7.26 2.34 -4.24
N SER A 20 -8.52 2.42 -4.63
CA SER A 20 -9.13 3.69 -5.06
C SER A 20 -9.21 4.71 -3.91
N VAL A 21 -9.68 4.30 -2.73
CA VAL A 21 -9.72 5.16 -1.54
C VAL A 21 -8.31 5.57 -1.11
N GLY A 22 -7.37 4.63 -1.09
CA GLY A 22 -5.99 4.87 -0.68
C GLY A 22 -5.24 5.81 -1.62
N VAL A 23 -5.45 5.71 -2.94
CA VAL A 23 -4.85 6.63 -3.92
C VAL A 23 -5.40 8.05 -3.72
N LEU A 24 -6.71 8.18 -3.53
CA LEU A 24 -7.34 9.48 -3.29
C LEU A 24 -6.86 10.12 -1.98
N ALA A 25 -6.84 9.35 -0.89
CA ALA A 25 -6.43 9.84 0.42
C ALA A 25 -4.95 10.24 0.44
N ASN A 26 -4.05 9.36 -0.01
CA ASN A 26 -2.61 9.65 -0.02
C ASN A 26 -2.24 10.73 -1.05
N GLY A 27 -2.92 10.77 -2.19
CA GLY A 27 -2.78 11.86 -3.16
C GLY A 27 -3.16 13.21 -2.57
N LEU A 28 -4.24 13.26 -1.77
CA LEU A 28 -4.66 14.47 -1.07
C LEU A 28 -3.64 14.90 0.00
N VAL A 29 -3.06 13.95 0.74
CA VAL A 29 -1.98 14.23 1.71
C VAL A 29 -0.76 14.84 1.02
N ILE A 30 -0.31 14.25 -0.09
CA ILE A 30 0.80 14.80 -0.89
C ILE A 30 0.45 16.20 -1.37
N TYR A 31 -0.75 16.42 -1.90
CA TYR A 31 -1.19 17.73 -2.38
C TYR A 31 -1.22 18.78 -1.26
N ALA A 32 -1.75 18.42 -0.09
CA ALA A 32 -1.82 19.31 1.07
C ALA A 32 -0.42 19.69 1.56
N VAL A 33 0.48 18.72 1.72
CA VAL A 33 1.87 18.96 2.15
C VAL A 33 2.66 19.72 1.08
N ALA A 34 2.42 19.45 -0.21
CA ALA A 34 3.06 20.18 -1.31
C ALA A 34 2.66 21.65 -1.32
N SER A 35 1.38 21.93 -1.03
CA SER A 35 0.80 23.28 -0.95
C SER A 35 1.30 24.10 0.25
N CYS A 36 1.88 23.45 1.27
CA CYS A 36 2.52 24.14 2.40
C CYS A 36 3.83 24.83 1.99
N LYS A 37 3.90 26.15 2.20
CA LYS A 37 5.08 26.99 1.90
C LYS A 37 6.27 26.75 2.83
N LYS A 38 6.02 26.41 4.09
CA LYS A 38 7.03 26.02 5.07
C LYS A 38 6.79 24.56 5.42
N LYS A 39 7.80 23.71 5.17
CA LYS A 39 7.76 22.28 5.46
C LYS A 39 8.55 22.00 6.72
N MET A 40 7.92 21.38 7.70
CA MET A 40 8.57 20.87 8.90
C MET A 40 9.10 19.45 8.66
N VAL A 41 9.95 18.97 9.57
CA VAL A 41 10.50 17.60 9.51
C VAL A 41 9.37 16.56 9.52
N SER A 42 8.31 16.81 10.30
CA SER A 42 7.08 16.01 10.33
C SER A 42 6.42 15.88 8.95
N ASP A 43 6.37 16.97 8.19
CA ASP A 43 5.72 16.99 6.88
C ASP A 43 6.49 16.15 5.86
N ILE A 44 7.83 16.08 5.99
CA ILE A 44 8.68 15.21 5.16
C ILE A 44 8.42 13.74 5.49
N TYR A 45 8.27 13.38 6.76
CA TYR A 45 7.89 12.03 7.16
C TYR A 45 6.52 11.64 6.63
N VAL A 46 5.52 12.53 6.75
CA VAL A 46 4.16 12.32 6.21
C VAL A 46 4.16 12.18 4.69
N LEU A 47 5.00 12.95 3.99
CA LEU A 47 5.14 12.84 2.53
C LEU A 47 5.78 11.50 2.12
N ASN A 48 6.85 11.08 2.79
CA ASN A 48 7.49 9.79 2.53
C ASN A 48 6.53 8.62 2.80
N LEU A 49 5.72 8.74 3.85
CA LEU A 49 4.66 7.80 4.18
C LEU A 49 3.62 7.71 3.06
N ALA A 50 3.07 8.85 2.61
CA ALA A 50 2.08 8.87 1.54
C ALA A 50 2.62 8.31 0.21
N ILE A 51 3.91 8.55 -0.10
CA ILE A 51 4.58 7.96 -1.26
C ILE A 51 4.70 6.43 -1.10
N ALA A 52 5.10 5.94 0.07
CA ALA A 52 5.18 4.51 0.34
C ALA A 52 3.83 3.81 0.20
N ASP A 53 2.74 4.44 0.66
CA ASP A 53 1.39 3.90 0.53
C ASP A 53 0.94 3.84 -0.94
N LEU A 54 1.22 4.88 -1.75
CA LEU A 54 0.94 4.84 -3.18
C LEU A 54 1.73 3.74 -3.90
N LEU A 55 3.00 3.54 -3.53
CA LEU A 55 3.82 2.45 -4.06
C LEU A 55 3.23 1.09 -3.68
N PHE A 56 2.73 0.93 -2.45
CA PHE A 56 2.07 -0.30 -2.00
C PHE A 56 0.80 -0.59 -2.79
N LEU A 57 -0.02 0.42 -3.04
CA LEU A 57 -1.23 0.28 -3.85
C LEU A 57 -0.93 -0.09 -5.31
N LEU A 58 0.18 0.42 -5.86
CA LEU A 58 0.68 0.05 -7.19
C LEU A 58 1.19 -1.40 -7.25
N VAL A 59 1.77 -1.88 -6.16
CA VAL A 59 2.33 -3.24 -6.01
C VAL A 59 1.24 -4.29 -5.79
N MET A 60 0.14 -3.93 -5.12
CA MET A 60 -0.98 -4.79 -4.79
C MET A 60 -1.53 -5.65 -5.96
N PRO A 61 -1.79 -5.13 -7.17
CA PRO A 61 -2.25 -5.95 -8.30
C PRO A 61 -1.26 -7.05 -8.71
N PHE A 62 0.04 -6.80 -8.58
CA PHE A 62 1.07 -7.81 -8.87
C PHE A 62 1.05 -8.94 -7.85
N ASN A 63 0.80 -8.63 -6.57
CA ASN A 63 0.62 -9.62 -5.51
C ASN A 63 -0.61 -10.50 -5.74
N ILE A 64 -1.75 -9.90 -6.13
CA ILE A 64 -2.97 -10.65 -6.47
C ILE A 64 -2.71 -11.56 -7.67
N HIS A 65 -2.07 -11.05 -8.73
CA HIS A 65 -1.71 -11.87 -9.88
C HIS A 65 -0.82 -13.05 -9.52
N GLN A 66 0.19 -12.85 -8.65
CA GLN A 66 1.02 -13.94 -8.14
C GLN A 66 0.20 -14.96 -7.34
N LEU A 67 -0.74 -14.50 -6.50
CA LEU A 67 -1.57 -15.39 -5.69
C LEU A 67 -2.51 -16.25 -6.56
N VAL A 68 -3.11 -15.66 -7.60
CA VAL A 68 -4.02 -16.35 -8.54
C VAL A 68 -3.27 -17.35 -9.43
N ARG A 69 -1.96 -17.14 -9.67
CA ARG A 69 -1.11 -18.00 -10.52
C ARG A 69 -0.30 -19.01 -9.72
N ASP A 70 -0.80 -19.52 -8.59
CA ASP A 70 -0.11 -20.50 -7.74
C ASP A 70 1.31 -20.08 -7.32
N ARG A 71 1.46 -18.80 -6.95
CA ARG A 71 2.75 -18.19 -6.57
C ARG A 71 3.81 -18.15 -7.68
N GLN A 72 3.41 -18.29 -8.94
CA GLN A 72 4.32 -18.11 -10.07
C GLN A 72 4.56 -16.61 -10.32
N TRP A 73 5.81 -16.18 -10.13
CA TRP A 73 6.21 -14.79 -10.40
C TRP A 73 6.77 -14.63 -11.82
N VAL A 74 6.11 -13.80 -12.63
CA VAL A 74 6.46 -13.60 -14.06
C VAL A 74 7.06 -12.23 -14.38
N PHE A 75 7.10 -11.29 -13.42
CA PHE A 75 7.53 -9.90 -13.64
C PHE A 75 9.05 -9.68 -13.43
N GLY A 76 9.82 -10.75 -13.25
CA GLY A 76 11.29 -10.71 -13.08
C GLY A 76 11.77 -10.30 -11.67
N HIS A 77 13.06 -10.49 -11.40
CA HIS A 77 13.63 -10.40 -10.05
C HIS A 77 13.56 -8.99 -9.42
N PHE A 78 13.76 -7.95 -10.23
CA PHE A 78 13.71 -6.55 -9.75
C PHE A 78 12.33 -6.21 -9.17
N MET A 79 11.26 -6.50 -9.92
CA MET A 79 9.90 -6.24 -9.46
C MET A 79 9.56 -7.09 -8.23
N CYS A 80 10.01 -8.35 -8.16
CA CYS A 80 9.79 -9.21 -6.99
C CYS A 80 10.37 -8.56 -5.72
N LYS A 81 11.62 -8.10 -5.80
CA LYS A 81 12.27 -7.45 -4.66
C LYS A 81 11.58 -6.13 -4.29
N ALA A 82 11.19 -5.33 -5.28
CA ALA A 82 10.45 -4.09 -5.05
C ALA A 82 9.12 -4.34 -4.32
N VAL A 83 8.36 -5.35 -4.77
CA VAL A 83 7.10 -5.75 -4.15
C VAL A 83 7.28 -6.13 -2.68
N VAL A 84 8.27 -6.98 -2.39
CA VAL A 84 8.56 -7.43 -1.02
C VAL A 84 8.99 -6.26 -0.14
N VAL A 85 9.87 -5.38 -0.62
CA VAL A 85 10.33 -4.22 0.15
C VAL A 85 9.17 -3.31 0.51
N VAL A 86 8.29 -3.00 -0.44
CA VAL A 86 7.14 -2.11 -0.23
C VAL A 86 6.13 -2.72 0.74
N ASP A 87 5.85 -4.02 0.64
CA ASP A 87 4.93 -4.72 1.54
C ASP A 87 5.45 -4.71 2.99
N VAL A 88 6.75 -4.98 3.17
CA VAL A 88 7.41 -4.93 4.47
C VAL A 88 7.42 -3.50 5.04
N SER A 89 7.68 -2.48 4.22
CA SER A 89 7.62 -1.08 4.65
C SER A 89 6.22 -0.68 5.14
N ASN A 90 5.16 -1.07 4.42
CA ASN A 90 3.78 -0.80 4.81
C ASN A 90 3.39 -1.47 6.14
N GLN A 91 3.86 -2.70 6.38
CA GLN A 91 3.64 -3.39 7.65
C GLN A 91 4.32 -2.66 8.81
N PHE A 92 5.57 -2.24 8.65
CA PHE A 92 6.29 -1.49 9.69
C PHE A 92 5.63 -0.14 9.99
N THR A 93 5.23 0.59 8.95
CA THR A 93 4.48 1.83 9.07
C THR A 93 3.20 1.65 9.88
N THR A 94 2.38 0.65 9.53
CA THR A 94 1.10 0.37 10.20
C THR A 94 1.33 0.06 11.67
N VAL A 95 2.30 -0.79 11.98
CA VAL A 95 2.67 -1.11 13.37
C VAL A 95 3.16 0.13 14.11
N GLY A 96 3.96 0.99 13.47
CA GLY A 96 4.43 2.25 14.05
C GLY A 96 3.27 3.18 14.42
N ILE A 97 2.31 3.38 13.52
CA ILE A 97 1.13 4.23 13.76
C ILE A 97 0.29 3.68 14.92
N VAL A 98 0.00 2.37 14.91
CA VAL A 98 -0.74 1.73 16.00
C VAL A 98 0.00 1.87 17.33
N THR A 99 1.31 1.70 17.33
CA THR A 99 2.13 1.84 18.55
C THR A 99 2.06 3.26 19.11
N VAL A 100 2.17 4.29 18.25
CA VAL A 100 2.04 5.69 18.67
C VAL A 100 0.64 5.96 19.22
N LEU A 101 -0.41 5.47 18.55
CA LEU A 101 -1.80 5.57 19.01
C LEU A 101 -2.02 4.90 20.37
N CYS A 102 -1.31 3.81 20.67
CA CYS A 102 -1.40 3.12 21.96
C CYS A 102 -0.62 3.80 23.09
N ILE A 103 0.35 4.65 22.74
CA ILE A 103 1.16 5.40 23.70
C ILE A 103 0.50 6.75 24.03
N ASP A 104 -0.29 7.28 23.09
CA ASP A 104 -1.23 8.38 23.31
C ASP A 104 -2.41 7.92 24.20
#